data_AF-A0A015YK38-F1
#
_entry.id   AF-A0A015YK38-F1
#
_cell.length_a   1.000
_cell.length_b   1.000
_cell.length_c   1.000
_cell.angle_alpha   90.00
_cell.angle_beta   90.00
_cell.angle_gamma   90.00
#
_symmetry.space_group_name_H-M   'P 1'
#
loop_
_entity.id
_entity.type
_entity.pdbx_description
1 polymer ?
#
loop_
_entity_poly.entity_id
_entity_poly.type
_entity_poly.pdbx_seq_one_letter_code
_entity_poly.pdbx_strand_id
1 'polypeptide(L)'
;MNMSITKRNFLGYLSILTLVGGGLGALVLHYLEPGHYFGGYPLIPVYFYIFGVFYIYMFDACRRHAPEKMVMLFLVAKVLKMIVSVFLLIIYCVAVPDSAIEFLLTFLAFYLGYLIYESWFFFVFEWNQKLKKKSKKYETVA
;
A
#
# COMPACT_ATOMS: atom_id res chain seq x y z
N MET A 1 3.16 -23.34 6.63
CA MET A 1 3.89 -22.39 5.75
C MET A 1 4.50 -21.29 6.63
N ASN A 2 5.81 -21.32 6.88
CA ASN A 2 6.45 -20.34 7.79
C ASN A 2 6.53 -18.97 7.08
N MET A 3 5.94 -17.93 7.66
CA MET A 3 5.96 -16.57 7.07
C MET A 3 7.36 -15.96 7.17
N SER A 4 7.84 -15.35 6.09
CA SER A 4 9.12 -14.64 6.11
C SER A 4 9.03 -13.41 7.03
N ILE A 5 10.11 -13.09 7.74
CA ILE A 5 10.19 -11.91 8.62
C ILE A 5 9.82 -10.63 7.86
N THR A 6 10.23 -10.53 6.59
CA THR A 6 9.89 -9.42 5.69
C THR A 6 8.38 -9.30 5.45
N LYS A 7 7.69 -10.42 5.17
CA LYS A 7 6.24 -10.44 4.98
C LYS A 7 5.49 -10.08 6.26
N ARG A 8 5.93 -10.60 7.41
CA ARG A 8 5.32 -10.29 8.71
C ARG A 8 5.46 -8.82 9.09
N ASN A 9 6.65 -8.25 8.90
CA ASN A 9 6.88 -6.83 9.18
C ASN A 9 6.06 -5.94 8.25
N PHE A 10 6.01 -6.25 6.95
CA PHE A 10 5.16 -5.51 6.01
C PHE A 10 3.69 -5.57 6.40
N LEU A 11 3.14 -6.77 6.65
CA LEU A 11 1.74 -6.92 7.06
C LEU A 11 1.44 -6.21 8.39
N GLY A 12 2.39 -6.22 9.33
CA GLY A 12 2.27 -5.49 10.59
C GLY A 12 2.15 -3.98 10.34
N TYR A 13 3.11 -3.38 9.63
CA TYR A 13 3.08 -1.96 9.31
C TYR A 13 1.88 -1.57 8.43
N LEU A 14 1.49 -2.42 7.48
CA LEU A 14 0.29 -2.24 6.65
C LEU A 14 -0.96 -2.20 7.52
N SER A 15 -1.10 -3.15 8.45
CA SER A 15 -2.25 -3.21 9.36
C SER A 15 -2.28 -2.00 10.30
N ILE A 16 -1.13 -1.58 10.83
CA ILE A 16 -1.04 -0.35 11.63
C ILE A 16 -1.43 0.86 10.80
N LEU A 17 -0.90 1.02 9.58
CA LEU A 17 -1.24 2.15 8.70
C LEU A 17 -2.72 2.14 8.33
N THR A 18 -3.33 0.98 8.16
CA THR A 18 -4.77 0.83 7.89
C THR A 18 -5.62 1.18 9.09
N LEU A 19 -5.26 0.69 10.29
CA LEU A 19 -5.99 0.94 11.53
C LEU A 19 -5.84 2.39 11.98
N VAL A 20 -4.62 2.93 11.91
CA VAL A 20 -4.31 4.33 12.24
C VAL A 20 -4.92 5.23 11.17
N GLY A 21 -4.68 4.99 9.88
CA GLY A 21 -5.23 5.81 8.80
C GLY A 21 -6.75 5.77 8.74
N GLY A 22 -7.36 4.58 8.78
CA GLY A 22 -8.80 4.41 8.77
C GLY A 22 -9.48 4.87 10.07
N GLY A 23 -8.87 4.60 11.22
CA GLY A 23 -9.38 5.02 12.53
C GLY A 23 -9.23 6.52 12.77
N LEU A 24 -8.04 7.09 12.59
CA LEU A 24 -7.84 8.54 12.70
C LEU A 24 -8.59 9.28 11.61
N GLY A 25 -8.62 8.79 10.37
CA GLY A 25 -9.37 9.47 9.32
C GLY A 25 -10.88 9.45 9.60
N ALA A 26 -11.43 8.37 10.15
CA ALA A 26 -12.82 8.34 10.60
C ALA A 26 -13.07 9.33 11.74
N LEU A 27 -12.17 9.39 12.73
CA LEU A 27 -12.27 10.31 13.87
C LEU A 27 -12.15 11.78 13.44
N VAL A 28 -11.22 12.10 12.55
CA VAL A 28 -11.01 13.44 11.97
C VAL A 28 -12.26 13.87 11.24
N LEU A 29 -12.81 13.03 10.36
CA LEU A 29 -14.06 13.34 9.66
C LEU A 29 -15.24 13.52 10.62
N HIS A 30 -15.33 12.69 11.67
CA HIS A 30 -16.41 12.77 12.64
C HIS A 30 -16.35 14.02 13.53
N TYR A 31 -15.15 14.49 13.89
CA TYR A 31 -14.95 15.65 14.77
C TYR A 31 -14.88 16.99 14.03
N LEU A 32 -14.29 17.05 12.83
CA LEU A 32 -14.17 18.31 12.09
C LEU A 32 -15.47 18.70 11.37
N GLU A 33 -16.24 17.74 10.86
CA GLU A 33 -17.51 18.00 10.18
C GLU A 33 -18.53 16.87 10.44
N PRO A 34 -19.33 16.94 11.53
CA PRO A 34 -20.25 15.87 11.93
C PRO A 34 -21.35 15.53 10.90
N GLY A 35 -21.49 16.31 9.82
CA GLY A 35 -22.39 16.03 8.69
C GLY A 35 -21.77 15.29 7.50
N HIS A 36 -20.43 15.16 7.44
CA HIS A 36 -19.68 14.71 6.27
C HIS A 36 -19.04 13.31 6.43
N TYR A 37 -19.56 12.51 7.36
CA TYR A 37 -19.26 11.07 7.36
C TYR A 37 -19.98 10.40 6.18
N PHE A 38 -19.36 10.46 5.00
CA PHE A 38 -19.91 9.84 3.80
C PHE A 38 -19.85 8.31 3.93
N GLY A 39 -20.94 7.62 3.59
CA GLY A 39 -21.07 6.17 3.75
C GLY A 39 -20.01 5.35 3.01
N GLY A 40 -19.34 5.95 2.01
CA GLY A 40 -18.22 5.35 1.28
C GLY A 40 -16.89 5.34 2.02
N TYR A 41 -16.74 6.02 3.17
CA TYR A 41 -15.45 6.15 3.85
C TYR A 41 -14.82 4.79 4.21
N PRO A 42 -15.54 3.81 4.79
CA PRO A 42 -14.98 2.50 5.11
C PRO A 42 -14.43 1.73 3.89
N LEU A 43 -14.91 2.03 2.68
CA LEU A 43 -14.48 1.37 1.45
C LEU A 43 -13.01 1.70 1.11
N ILE A 44 -12.55 2.92 1.41
CA ILE A 44 -11.22 3.41 1.07
C ILE A 44 -10.10 2.63 1.80
N PRO A 45 -10.05 2.59 3.15
CA PRO A 45 -9.01 1.83 3.85
C PRO A 45 -9.08 0.33 3.55
N VAL A 46 -10.28 -0.24 3.34
CA VAL A 46 -10.45 -1.65 2.96
C VAL A 46 -9.83 -1.91 1.58
N TYR A 47 -10.09 -1.05 0.60
CA TYR A 47 -9.50 -1.13 -0.74
C TYR A 47 -7.97 -1.16 -0.67
N PHE A 48 -7.36 -0.20 0.02
CA PHE A 48 -5.91 -0.12 0.13
C PHE A 48 -5.30 -1.27 0.93
N TYR A 49 -6.01 -1.79 1.94
CA TYR A 49 -5.56 -2.95 2.70
C TYR A 49 -5.52 -4.20 1.82
N ILE A 50 -6.59 -4.48 1.08
CA ILE A 50 -6.66 -5.63 0.15
C ILE A 50 -5.54 -5.52 -0.89
N PHE A 51 -5.34 -4.34 -1.48
CA PHE A 51 -4.25 -4.11 -2.42
C PHE A 51 -2.87 -4.29 -1.78
N GLY A 52 -2.67 -3.83 -0.55
CA GLY A 52 -1.42 -4.02 0.18
C GLY A 52 -1.14 -5.49 0.48
N VAL A 53 -2.17 -6.26 0.87
CA VAL A 53 -2.07 -7.71 1.04
C VAL A 53 -1.70 -8.37 -0.29
N PHE A 54 -2.46 -8.09 -1.37
CA PHE A 54 -2.16 -8.63 -2.70
C PHE A 54 -0.71 -8.33 -3.14
N TYR A 55 -0.27 -7.08 -2.94
CA TYR A 55 1.08 -6.63 -3.25
C TYR A 55 2.15 -7.45 -2.51
N ILE A 56 2.03 -7.67 -1.20
CA ILE A 56 3.07 -8.41 -0.45
C ILE A 56 3.10 -9.90 -0.82
N TYR A 57 1.96 -10.49 -1.19
CA TYR A 57 1.92 -11.86 -1.68
C TYR A 57 2.63 -12.00 -3.03
N MET A 58 2.34 -11.11 -3.99
CA MET A 58 3.06 -11.08 -5.27
C MET A 58 4.55 -10.79 -5.08
N PHE A 59 4.88 -9.86 -4.18
CA PHE A 59 6.25 -9.50 -3.87
C PHE A 59 7.03 -10.66 -3.25
N ASP A 60 6.47 -11.39 -2.27
CA ASP A 60 7.14 -12.54 -1.66
C ASP A 60 7.30 -13.71 -2.65
N ALA A 61 6.32 -13.90 -3.55
CA ALA A 61 6.43 -14.90 -4.63
C ALA A 61 7.57 -14.54 -5.60
N CYS A 62 7.61 -13.30 -6.08
CA CYS A 62 8.66 -12.82 -6.99
C CYS A 62 10.04 -12.84 -6.32
N ARG A 63 10.12 -12.49 -5.03
CA ARG A 63 11.36 -12.55 -4.25
C ARG A 63 12.02 -13.92 -4.27
N ARG A 64 11.22 -14.99 -4.24
CA ARG A 64 11.72 -16.38 -4.20
C ARG A 64 12.11 -16.91 -5.58
N HIS A 65 11.35 -16.54 -6.62
CA HIS A 65 11.50 -17.14 -7.96
C HIS A 65 12.32 -16.28 -8.93
N ALA A 66 12.24 -14.95 -8.82
CA ALA A 66 12.84 -14.01 -9.77
C ALA A 66 13.23 -12.67 -9.10
N PRO A 67 14.21 -12.67 -8.16
CA PRO A 67 14.60 -11.47 -7.41
C PRO A 67 15.13 -10.33 -8.29
N GLU A 68 15.59 -10.63 -9.50
CA GLU A 68 16.04 -9.66 -10.50
C GLU A 68 14.90 -8.85 -11.16
N LYS A 69 13.65 -9.36 -11.11
CA LYS A 69 12.48 -8.72 -11.73
C LYS A 69 11.63 -7.92 -10.72
N MET A 70 12.12 -7.75 -9.48
CA MET A 70 11.37 -7.12 -8.39
C MET A 70 11.00 -5.65 -8.70
N VAL A 71 11.90 -4.90 -9.35
CA VAL A 71 11.62 -3.50 -9.78
C VAL A 71 10.50 -3.47 -10.83
N MET A 72 10.52 -4.41 -11.78
CA MET A 72 9.49 -4.50 -12.81
C MET A 72 8.13 -4.84 -12.20
N LEU A 73 8.09 -5.80 -11.28
CA LEU A 73 6.87 -6.17 -10.56
C LEU A 73 6.32 -5.00 -9.72
N PHE A 74 7.20 -4.23 -9.07
CA PHE A 74 6.82 -3.02 -8.36
C PHE A 74 6.13 -2.00 -9.28
N LEU A 75 6.73 -1.70 -10.44
CA LEU A 75 6.17 -0.77 -11.42
C LEU A 75 4.82 -1.28 -11.98
N VAL A 76 4.74 -2.56 -12.34
CA VAL A 76 3.50 -3.17 -12.83
C VAL A 76 2.39 -3.10 -11.78
N ALA A 77 2.70 -3.41 -10.51
CA ALA A 77 1.74 -3.31 -9.43
C ALA A 77 1.25 -1.87 -9.21
N LYS A 78 2.13 -0.87 -9.34
CA LYS A 78 1.75 0.55 -9.24
C LYS A 78 0.82 0.98 -10.38
N VAL A 79 1.14 0.59 -11.62
CA VAL A 79 0.29 0.90 -12.78
C VAL A 79 -1.07 0.20 -12.65
N LEU A 80 -1.09 -1.08 -12.27
CA LEU A 80 -2.34 -1.82 -12.05
C LEU A 80 -3.19 -1.15 -10.95
N LYS A 81 -2.58 -0.79 -9.83
CA LYS A 81 -3.26 -0.07 -8.74
C LYS A 81 -3.82 1.27 -9.22
N MET A 82 -3.07 2.03 -10.02
CA MET A 82 -3.53 3.30 -10.58
C MET A 82 -4.75 3.10 -11.50
N ILE A 83 -4.69 2.14 -12.41
CA ILE A 83 -5.81 1.82 -13.33
C ILE A 83 -7.07 1.44 -12.53
N VAL A 84 -6.94 0.52 -11.58
CA VAL A 84 -8.08 0.08 -10.76
C VAL A 84 -8.61 1.22 -9.89
N SER A 85 -7.73 2.07 -9.36
CA SER A 85 -8.12 3.26 -8.58
C SER A 85 -8.96 4.23 -9.43
N VAL A 86 -8.57 4.48 -10.69
CA VAL A 86 -9.32 5.36 -11.59
C VAL A 86 -10.71 4.80 -11.87
N PHE A 87 -10.83 3.50 -12.17
CA PHE A 87 -12.15 2.87 -12.37
C PHE A 87 -13.03 2.97 -11.13
N LEU A 88 -12.47 2.72 -9.94
CA LEU A 88 -13.19 2.82 -8.67
C LEU A 88 -13.69 4.25 -8.43
N LEU A 89 -12.85 5.25 -8.66
CA LEU A 89 -13.22 6.67 -8.55
C LEU A 89 -14.35 7.03 -9.51
N ILE A 90 -14.28 6.61 -10.78
CA ILE A 90 -15.33 6.89 -11.77
C ILE A 90 -16.66 6.25 -11.32
N ILE A 91 -16.64 4.98 -10.92
CA ILE A 91 -17.84 4.26 -10.47
C ILE A 91 -18.45 4.98 -9.25
N TYR A 92 -17.62 5.39 -8.29
CA TYR A 92 -18.10 6.08 -7.10
C TYR A 92 -18.70 7.45 -7.44
N CYS A 93 -18.02 8.25 -8.26
CA CYS A 93 -18.52 9.57 -8.67
C CYS A 93 -19.85 9.49 -9.43
N VAL A 94 -20.08 8.42 -10.21
CA VAL A 94 -21.35 8.20 -10.92
C VAL A 94 -22.44 7.68 -9.96
N ALA A 95 -22.09 6.83 -9.00
CA ALA A 95 -23.06 6.24 -8.08
C ALA A 95 -23.51 7.20 -6.96
N VAL A 96 -22.60 8.07 -6.47
CA VAL A 96 -22.84 8.98 -5.34
C VAL A 96 -22.20 10.34 -5.64
N PRO A 97 -22.79 11.15 -6.54
CA PRO A 97 -22.24 12.45 -6.92
C PRO A 97 -22.22 13.44 -5.75
N ASP A 98 -23.18 13.36 -4.82
CA ASP A 98 -23.34 14.30 -3.70
C ASP A 98 -22.13 14.33 -2.75
N SER A 99 -21.42 13.20 -2.58
CA SER A 99 -20.23 13.07 -1.72
C SER A 99 -18.94 12.79 -2.51
N ALA A 100 -18.94 13.03 -3.83
CA ALA A 100 -17.85 12.62 -4.71
C ALA A 100 -16.54 13.37 -4.44
N ILE A 101 -16.60 14.68 -4.13
CA ILE A 101 -15.42 15.51 -3.88
C ILE A 101 -14.69 15.04 -2.62
N GLU A 102 -15.42 14.74 -1.56
CA GLU A 102 -14.86 14.27 -0.29
C GLU A 102 -14.22 12.89 -0.43
N PHE A 103 -14.92 11.99 -1.14
CA PHE A 103 -14.40 10.68 -1.47
C PHE A 103 -13.11 10.81 -2.27
N LEU A 104 -13.06 11.69 -3.28
CA LEU A 104 -11.85 11.94 -4.07
C LEU A 104 -10.69 12.45 -3.22
N LEU A 105 -10.92 13.45 -2.37
CA LEU A 105 -9.89 14.04 -1.50
C LEU A 105 -9.35 13.02 -0.49
N THR A 106 -10.24 12.32 0.19
CA THR A 106 -9.85 11.27 1.16
C THR A 106 -9.16 10.11 0.46
N PHE A 107 -9.68 9.66 -0.69
CA PHE A 107 -9.05 8.62 -1.49
C PHE A 107 -7.65 9.04 -1.94
N LEU A 108 -7.46 10.28 -2.40
CA LEU A 108 -6.17 10.81 -2.81
C LEU A 108 -5.18 10.88 -1.64
N ALA A 109 -5.61 11.35 -0.47
CA ALA A 109 -4.77 11.40 0.72
C ALA A 109 -4.30 9.98 1.12
N PHE A 110 -5.22 9.01 1.16
CA PHE A 110 -4.88 7.62 1.41
C PHE A 110 -3.97 7.05 0.31
N TYR A 111 -4.26 7.34 -0.95
CA TYR A 111 -3.46 6.88 -2.08
C TYR A 111 -2.00 7.31 -1.92
N LEU A 112 -1.75 8.59 -1.64
CA LEU A 112 -0.41 9.12 -1.42
C LEU A 112 0.27 8.50 -0.20
N GLY A 113 -0.42 8.36 0.92
CA GLY A 113 0.12 7.74 2.13
C GLY A 113 0.57 6.29 1.90
N TYR A 114 -0.30 5.48 1.28
CA TYR A 114 0.06 4.11 0.91
C TYR A 114 1.16 4.07 -0.16
N LEU A 115 1.15 5.01 -1.11
CA LEU A 115 2.17 5.09 -2.15
C LEU A 115 3.56 5.31 -1.55
N ILE A 116 3.68 6.25 -0.60
CA ILE A 116 4.91 6.55 0.14
C ILE A 116 5.35 5.33 0.94
N TYR A 117 4.43 4.70 1.67
CA TYR A 117 4.73 3.49 2.46
C TYR A 117 5.28 2.34 1.59
N GLU A 118 4.60 2.03 0.48
CA GLU A 118 5.02 0.97 -0.46
C GLU A 118 6.41 1.27 -1.04
N SER A 119 6.66 2.52 -1.43
CA SER A 119 7.95 2.96 -1.99
C SER A 119 9.07 2.90 -0.95
N TRP A 120 8.81 3.36 0.28
CA TRP A 120 9.74 3.30 1.39
C TRP A 120 10.13 1.85 1.70
N PHE A 121 9.14 0.96 1.80
CA PHE A 121 9.38 -0.47 2.04
C PHE A 121 10.24 -1.09 0.93
N PHE A 122 9.92 -0.81 -0.33
CA PHE A 122 10.69 -1.32 -1.47
C PHE A 122 12.15 -0.85 -1.42
N PHE A 123 12.37 0.43 -1.12
CA PHE A 123 13.71 1.02 -1.04
C PHE A 123 14.54 0.43 0.09
N VAL A 124 13.98 0.33 1.30
CA VAL A 124 14.65 -0.29 2.46
C VAL A 124 15.01 -1.75 2.17
N PHE A 125 14.12 -2.46 1.49
CA PHE A 125 14.37 -3.84 1.09
C PHE A 125 15.52 -3.97 0.09
N GLU A 126 15.52 -3.17 -0.98
CA GLU A 126 16.61 -3.17 -1.97
C GLU A 126 17.95 -2.82 -1.33
N TRP A 127 17.96 -1.83 -0.43
CA TRP A 127 19.17 -1.43 0.29
C TRP A 127 19.74 -2.58 1.13
N ASN A 128 18.88 -3.25 1.90
CA ASN A 128 19.28 -4.40 2.71
C ASN A 128 19.80 -5.57 1.85
N GLN A 129 19.26 -5.80 0.65
CA GLN A 129 19.80 -6.80 -0.26
C GLN A 129 21.19 -6.42 -0.79
N LYS A 130 21.39 -5.16 -1.17
CA LYS A 130 22.68 -4.64 -1.65
C LYS A 130 23.76 -4.78 -0.57
N LEU A 131 23.43 -4.49 0.70
CA LEU A 131 24.33 -4.69 1.84
C LEU A 131 24.72 -6.16 2.04
N LYS A 132 23.74 -7.08 2.00
CA LYS A 132 24.01 -8.52 2.12
C LYS A 132 24.91 -9.04 1.00
N LYS A 133 24.72 -8.57 -0.24
CA LYS A 133 25.59 -8.93 -1.37
C LYS A 133 27.02 -8.40 -1.20
N LYS A 134 27.19 -7.17 -0.68
CA LYS A 134 28.52 -6.61 -0.37
C LYS A 134 29.22 -7.41 0.73
N SER A 135 28.56 -7.67 1.87
CA SER A 135 29.14 -8.45 2.98
C SER A 135 29.65 -9.82 2.53
N LYS A 136 28.81 -10.58 1.81
CA LYS A 136 29.17 -11.91 1.32
C LYS A 136 30.36 -11.88 0.36
N LYS A 137 30.50 -10.80 -0.43
CA LYS A 137 31.67 -10.61 -1.30
C LYS A 137 32.94 -10.44 -0.45
N TYR A 138 32.92 -9.60 0.59
CA TYR A 138 34.08 -9.39 1.47
C TYR A 138 34.51 -10.65 2.22
N GLU A 139 33.58 -11.49 2.68
CA GLU A 139 33.91 -12.77 3.33
C GLU A 139 34.54 -13.81 2.37
N THR A 140 34.32 -13.69 1.05
CA THR A 140 34.91 -14.61 0.07
C THR A 140 36.26 -14.16 -0.49
N VAL A 141 36.69 -12.92 -0.22
CA VAL A 141 38.03 -12.41 -0.61
C VAL A 141 39.03 -12.34 0.56
N ALA A 142 38.58 -12.60 1.79
CA ALA A 142 39.42 -12.78 2.98
C ALA A 142 39.72 -14.27 3.18
#